data_AF-A0A7S2DRG5-F1
#
_entry.id   AF-A0A7S2DRG5-F1
#
_cell.length_a   1.000
_cell.length_b   1.000
_cell.length_c   1.000
_cell.angle_alpha   90.00
_cell.angle_beta   90.00
_cell.angle_gamma   90.00
#
_symmetry.space_group_name_H-M   'P 1'
#
loop_
_entity.id
_entity.type
_entity.pdbx_description
1 polymer ?
#
loop_
_entity_poly.entity_id
_entity_poly.type
_entity_poly.pdbx_seq_one_letter_code
_entity_poly.pdbx_strand_id
1 'polypeptide(L)'
;VAEKVVVLTRNGKRIPDKYCSAKQVPKIPNKNPVREYVTSQPLSAELDKLVFSMLQELMEFQERLRLRDPTKSKLRRRLVFGLREVKRGIKSEKVKCLIVAPNIDEGSIQGGLNDTVNDILTLARERETTTVIFALSKKKLGAALRKSVKVSAVGIYSMDGAFDTYKKILKMMEELKKEQK
;
A
#
# COMPACT_ATOMS: atom_id res chain seq x y z
N VAL A 1 -32.03 23.96 1.88
CA VAL A 1 -30.78 23.20 2.11
C VAL A 1 -31.17 21.77 2.43
N ALA A 2 -30.89 20.78 1.57
CA ALA A 2 -31.29 19.40 1.83
C ALA A 2 -30.55 18.86 3.06
N GLU A 3 -31.28 18.49 4.10
CA GLU A 3 -30.72 17.83 5.28
C GLU A 3 -30.08 16.52 4.84
N LYS A 4 -28.77 16.37 5.09
CA LYS A 4 -28.09 15.10 4.83
C LYS A 4 -28.59 14.11 5.87
N VAL A 5 -29.46 13.19 5.47
CA VAL A 5 -29.87 12.06 6.32
C VAL A 5 -28.63 11.21 6.61
N VAL A 6 -28.26 11.14 7.88
CA VAL A 6 -27.07 10.43 8.37
C VAL A 6 -27.51 9.26 9.24
N VAL A 7 -27.06 8.05 8.91
CA VAL A 7 -27.31 6.84 9.68
C VAL A 7 -26.13 6.54 10.59
N LEU A 8 -26.43 6.14 11.82
CA LEU A 8 -25.44 5.66 12.78
C LEU A 8 -25.22 4.17 12.57
N THR A 9 -23.98 3.79 12.27
CA THR A 9 -23.65 2.37 12.12
C THR A 9 -23.38 1.70 13.46
N ARG A 10 -23.44 0.37 13.52
CA ARG A 10 -23.14 -0.45 14.73
C ARG A 10 -21.81 -0.09 15.42
N ASN A 11 -20.85 0.48 14.70
CA ASN A 11 -19.55 0.89 15.24
C ASN A 11 -19.49 2.40 15.59
N GLY A 12 -20.63 3.06 15.80
CA GLY A 12 -20.74 4.47 16.16
C GLY A 12 -20.41 5.48 15.06
N LYS A 13 -20.10 5.03 13.83
CA LYS A 13 -19.77 5.94 12.73
C LYS A 13 -21.03 6.47 12.04
N ARG A 14 -21.08 7.78 11.87
CA ARG A 14 -22.08 8.56 11.12
C ARG A 14 -21.80 8.49 9.62
N ILE A 15 -22.74 8.01 8.82
CA ILE A 15 -22.59 7.83 7.36
C ILE A 15 -23.86 8.35 6.66
N PRO A 16 -23.76 9.05 5.51
CA PRO A 16 -24.94 9.37 4.71
C PRO A 16 -25.72 8.12 4.32
N ASP A 17 -27.05 8.18 4.40
CA ASP A 17 -27.96 7.03 4.22
C ASP A 17 -27.75 6.29 2.88
N LYS A 18 -27.49 7.06 1.81
CA LYS A 18 -27.14 6.52 0.48
C LYS A 18 -25.94 5.54 0.45
N TYR A 19 -25.08 5.55 1.47
CA TYR A 19 -23.94 4.63 1.59
C TYR A 19 -24.16 3.53 2.64
N CYS A 20 -25.33 3.48 3.28
CA CYS A 20 -25.65 2.50 4.32
C CYS A 20 -25.68 1.07 3.75
N SER A 21 -26.32 0.90 2.58
CA SER A 21 -26.39 -0.38 1.84
C SER A 21 -25.01 -0.90 1.43
N ALA A 22 -24.12 -0.03 0.97
CA ALA A 22 -22.76 -0.39 0.55
C ALA A 22 -21.91 -0.98 1.69
N LYS A 23 -22.24 -0.67 2.95
CA LYS A 23 -21.52 -1.21 4.12
C LYS A 23 -21.94 -2.64 4.48
N GLN A 24 -23.12 -3.05 4.03
CA GLN A 24 -23.68 -4.38 4.28
C GLN A 24 -23.15 -5.42 3.29
N VAL A 25 -22.45 -5.00 2.23
CA VAL A 25 -21.88 -5.92 1.24
C VAL A 25 -20.82 -6.80 1.91
N PRO A 26 -20.95 -8.14 1.84
CA PRO A 26 -19.99 -9.05 2.44
C PRO A 26 -18.62 -8.85 1.78
N LYS A 27 -17.57 -8.71 2.61
CA LYS A 27 -16.20 -8.70 2.12
C LYS A 27 -15.85 -10.13 1.73
N ILE A 28 -15.44 -10.35 0.49
CA ILE A 28 -14.95 -11.65 0.02
C ILE A 28 -13.46 -11.70 0.37
N PRO A 29 -13.05 -12.43 1.43
CA PRO A 29 -11.65 -12.53 1.77
C PRO A 29 -10.95 -13.40 0.72
N ASN A 30 -9.77 -12.96 0.27
CA ASN A 30 -8.92 -13.85 -0.50
C ASN A 30 -8.43 -15.00 0.40
N LYS A 31 -8.62 -16.24 -0.04
CA LYS A 31 -8.15 -17.46 0.63
C LYS A 31 -6.70 -17.79 0.27
N ASN A 32 -6.22 -17.33 -0.88
CA ASN A 32 -4.90 -17.66 -1.39
C ASN A 32 -3.81 -16.75 -0.82
N PRO A 33 -2.62 -17.29 -0.51
CA PRO A 33 -1.49 -16.51 0.00
C PRO A 33 -0.86 -15.61 -1.06
N VAL A 34 -1.01 -15.94 -2.34
CA VAL A 34 -0.44 -15.21 -3.49
C VAL A 34 -1.49 -15.12 -4.59
N ARG A 35 -1.55 -14.00 -5.29
CA ARG A 35 -2.46 -13.76 -6.43
C ARG A 35 -1.70 -13.64 -7.74
N GLU A 36 -2.42 -13.83 -8.84
CA GLU A 36 -1.92 -13.87 -10.22
C GLU A 36 -1.17 -12.60 -10.66
N TYR A 37 -1.49 -11.44 -10.08
CA TYR A 37 -0.80 -10.19 -10.41
C TYR A 37 0.68 -10.18 -9.94
N VAL A 38 1.10 -11.13 -9.10
CA VAL A 38 2.49 -11.34 -8.71
C VAL A 38 3.17 -12.12 -9.82
N THR A 39 3.59 -11.41 -10.86
CA THR A 39 3.86 -12.04 -12.17
C THR A 39 5.27 -12.63 -12.33
N SER A 40 6.24 -12.29 -11.47
CA SER A 40 7.64 -12.69 -11.71
C SER A 40 8.61 -12.48 -10.54
N GLN A 41 8.09 -12.19 -9.34
CA GLN A 41 8.97 -11.94 -8.19
C GLN A 41 8.90 -13.12 -7.21
N PRO A 42 10.04 -13.78 -6.89
CA PRO A 42 10.10 -14.71 -5.78
C PRO A 42 9.81 -13.99 -4.47
N LEU A 43 8.94 -14.60 -3.67
CA LEU A 43 8.66 -14.13 -2.33
C LEU A 43 9.67 -14.76 -1.37
N SER A 44 10.54 -13.93 -0.80
CA SER A 44 11.52 -14.36 0.21
C SER A 44 11.17 -13.79 1.58
N ALA A 45 11.31 -14.63 2.62
CA ALA A 45 11.13 -14.19 3.99
C ALA A 45 12.20 -13.18 4.43
N GLU A 46 13.39 -13.21 3.83
CA GLU A 46 14.47 -12.26 4.11
C GLU A 46 14.17 -10.90 3.50
N LEU A 47 13.67 -10.88 2.25
CA LEU A 47 13.19 -9.68 1.60
C LEU A 47 12.07 -9.03 2.43
N ASP A 48 11.11 -9.82 2.90
CA ASP A 48 10.05 -9.37 3.81
C ASP A 48 10.62 -8.67 5.05
N LYS A 49 11.64 -9.24 5.71
CA LYS A 49 12.27 -8.63 6.90
C LYS A 49 12.90 -7.28 6.59
N LEU A 50 13.63 -7.17 5.48
CA LEU A 50 14.26 -5.91 5.07
C LEU A 50 13.22 -4.83 4.74
N VAL A 51 12.19 -5.19 3.96
CA VAL A 51 11.07 -4.30 3.63
C VAL A 51 10.35 -3.85 4.90
N PHE A 52 10.15 -4.76 5.87
CA PHE A 52 9.53 -4.44 7.15
C PHE A 52 10.33 -3.39 7.93
N SER A 53 11.64 -3.58 8.08
CA SER A 53 12.53 -2.62 8.76
C SER A 53 12.51 -1.25 8.08
N MET A 54 12.66 -1.24 6.75
CA MET A 54 12.64 0.00 5.96
C MET A 54 11.33 0.79 6.16
N LEU A 55 10.19 0.10 6.16
CA LEU A 55 8.89 0.75 6.37
C LEU A 55 8.74 1.30 7.79
N GLN A 56 9.27 0.61 8.81
CA GLN A 56 9.24 1.10 10.19
C GLN A 56 10.07 2.39 10.33
N GLU A 57 11.29 2.41 9.81
CA GLU A 57 12.18 3.58 9.83
C GLU A 57 11.52 4.79 9.15
N LEU A 58 11.02 4.61 7.91
CA LEU A 58 10.36 5.68 7.16
C LEU A 58 9.09 6.20 7.88
N MET A 59 8.32 5.30 8.50
CA MET A 59 7.13 5.68 9.26
C MET A 59 7.51 6.45 10.54
N GLU A 60 8.57 6.07 11.23
CA GLU A 60 9.06 6.83 12.40
C GLU A 60 9.46 8.25 12.03
N PHE A 61 10.18 8.45 10.93
CA PHE A 61 10.51 9.80 10.45
C PHE A 61 9.26 10.61 10.10
N GLN A 62 8.28 9.98 9.45
CA GLN A 62 7.02 10.64 9.11
C GLN A 62 6.23 11.02 10.36
N GLU A 63 6.17 10.15 11.36
CA GLU A 63 5.43 10.37 12.61
C GLU A 63 6.10 11.43 13.47
N ARG A 64 7.44 11.41 13.57
CA ARG A 64 8.22 12.45 14.25
C ARG A 64 7.95 13.83 13.66
N LEU A 65 7.92 13.94 12.33
CA LEU A 65 7.59 15.20 11.66
C LEU A 65 6.13 15.60 11.88
N ARG A 66 5.20 14.64 11.93
CA ARG A 66 3.78 14.89 12.22
C ARG A 66 3.57 15.48 13.60
N LEU A 67 4.28 14.95 14.61
CA LEU A 67 4.21 15.42 15.99
C LEU A 67 4.85 16.80 16.16
N ARG A 68 5.97 17.06 15.48
CA ARG A 68 6.68 18.36 15.56
C ARG A 68 5.97 19.47 14.78
N ASP A 69 5.70 19.24 13.50
CA ASP A 69 5.17 20.25 12.57
C ASP A 69 4.11 19.62 11.62
N PRO A 70 2.81 19.62 11.99
CA PRO A 70 1.76 18.97 11.19
C PRO A 70 1.59 19.58 9.80
N THR A 71 1.83 20.88 9.64
CA THR A 71 1.75 21.57 8.34
C THR A 71 2.85 21.10 7.39
N LYS A 72 4.11 21.03 7.88
CA LYS A 72 5.24 20.56 7.08
C LYS A 72 5.17 19.06 6.82
N SER A 73 4.62 18.28 7.75
CA SER A 73 4.39 16.83 7.58
C SER A 73 3.52 16.51 6.36
N LYS A 74 2.46 17.31 6.11
CA LYS A 74 1.63 17.15 4.91
C LYS A 74 2.41 17.43 3.62
N LEU A 75 3.28 18.43 3.63
CA LEU A 75 4.09 18.83 2.47
C LEU A 75 5.22 17.81 2.18
N ARG A 76 5.90 17.33 3.23
CA ARG A 76 7.07 16.45 3.16
C ARG A 76 6.75 15.02 3.58
N ARG A 77 5.56 14.51 3.23
CA ARG A 77 5.21 13.12 3.56
C ARG A 77 6.16 12.17 2.85
N ARG A 78 6.65 11.15 3.55
CA ARG A 78 7.59 10.16 3.00
C ARG A 78 6.87 9.00 2.35
N LEU A 79 5.73 8.60 2.89
CA LEU A 79 4.95 7.47 2.40
C LEU A 79 3.44 7.72 2.42
N VAL A 80 2.76 7.06 1.49
CA VAL A 80 1.32 6.92 1.37
C VAL A 80 0.96 5.44 1.47
N PHE A 81 -0.23 5.14 1.95
CA PHE A 81 -0.73 3.77 2.06
C PHE A 81 -2.19 3.74 1.66
N GLY A 82 -2.61 2.61 1.09
CA GLY A 82 -3.94 2.44 0.51
C GLY A 82 -3.94 2.59 -1.01
N LEU A 83 -4.76 1.79 -1.68
CA LEU A 83 -4.78 1.71 -3.15
C LEU A 83 -5.13 3.06 -3.79
N ARG A 84 -6.07 3.80 -3.20
CA ARG A 84 -6.51 5.10 -3.73
C ARG A 84 -5.41 6.15 -3.64
N GLU A 85 -4.77 6.24 -2.48
CA GLU A 85 -3.69 7.17 -2.20
C GLU A 85 -2.46 6.86 -3.06
N VAL A 86 -2.13 5.58 -3.20
CA VAL A 86 -1.05 5.10 -4.06
C VAL A 86 -1.33 5.42 -5.53
N LYS A 87 -2.52 5.10 -6.06
CA LYS A 87 -2.92 5.45 -7.43
C LYS A 87 -2.79 6.95 -7.69
N ARG A 88 -3.22 7.78 -6.74
CA ARG A 88 -3.06 9.25 -6.82
C ARG A 88 -1.60 9.66 -6.81
N GLY A 89 -0.78 9.08 -5.93
CA GLY A 89 0.65 9.38 -5.82
C GLY A 89 1.43 8.99 -7.07
N ILE A 90 1.10 7.85 -7.66
CA ILE A 90 1.61 7.41 -8.95
C ILE A 90 1.20 8.45 -9.98
N LYS A 91 -0.09 8.75 -10.19
CA LYS A 91 -0.52 9.76 -11.17
C LYS A 91 0.18 11.12 -11.04
N SER A 92 0.57 11.54 -9.83
CA SER A 92 1.30 12.78 -9.57
C SER A 92 2.84 12.66 -9.68
N GLU A 93 3.39 11.55 -10.15
CA GLU A 93 4.86 11.32 -10.31
C GLU A 93 5.68 11.43 -9.02
N LYS A 94 5.03 11.23 -7.88
CA LYS A 94 5.71 11.36 -6.57
C LYS A 94 6.25 10.04 -6.05
N VAL A 95 5.69 8.91 -6.50
CA VAL A 95 6.07 7.58 -6.02
C VAL A 95 7.36 7.13 -6.69
N LYS A 96 8.38 6.82 -5.88
CA LYS A 96 9.66 6.24 -6.32
C LYS A 96 9.68 4.72 -6.16
N CYS A 97 8.99 4.21 -5.15
CA CYS A 97 8.86 2.78 -4.92
C CYS A 97 7.44 2.44 -4.48
N LEU A 98 6.90 1.38 -5.07
CA LEU A 98 5.61 0.82 -4.78
C LEU A 98 5.80 -0.55 -4.12
N ILE A 99 5.28 -0.72 -2.90
CA ILE A 99 5.23 -2.00 -2.20
C ILE A 99 3.79 -2.51 -2.23
N VAL A 100 3.58 -3.73 -2.71
CA VAL A 100 2.25 -4.35 -2.86
C VAL A 100 2.20 -5.67 -2.11
N ALA A 101 1.16 -5.89 -1.32
CA ALA A 101 0.95 -7.19 -0.68
C ALA A 101 0.62 -8.25 -1.75
N PRO A 102 1.14 -9.48 -1.66
CA PRO A 102 0.79 -10.56 -2.59
C PRO A 102 -0.62 -11.13 -2.34
N ASN A 103 -1.24 -10.86 -1.18
CA ASN A 103 -2.50 -11.44 -0.73
C ASN A 103 -3.68 -10.43 -0.66
N ILE A 104 -3.85 -9.57 -1.67
CA ILE A 104 -4.98 -8.61 -1.72
C ILE A 104 -6.32 -9.36 -1.78
N ASP A 105 -7.41 -8.79 -1.24
CA ASP A 105 -8.74 -9.42 -1.30
C ASP A 105 -9.24 -9.53 -2.75
N GLU A 106 -10.21 -10.40 -2.99
CA GLU A 106 -10.80 -10.57 -4.32
C GLU A 106 -11.94 -9.59 -4.54
N GLY A 107 -12.03 -9.05 -5.76
CA GLY A 107 -13.17 -8.25 -6.19
C GLY A 107 -13.28 -8.31 -7.70
N SER A 108 -14.17 -9.18 -8.18
CA SER A 108 -14.44 -9.46 -9.59
C SER A 108 -15.46 -8.52 -10.23
N ILE A 109 -16.05 -7.60 -9.46
CA ILE A 109 -16.97 -6.58 -9.98
C ILE A 109 -16.18 -5.66 -10.92
N GLN A 110 -16.76 -5.31 -12.06
CA GLN A 110 -16.19 -4.36 -13.01
C GLN A 110 -15.91 -3.00 -12.34
N GLY A 111 -14.72 -2.45 -12.54
CA GLY A 111 -14.22 -1.27 -11.83
C GLY A 111 -13.85 -1.55 -10.37
N GLY A 112 -13.75 -2.83 -9.99
CA GLY A 112 -13.55 -3.27 -8.63
C GLY A 112 -12.09 -3.30 -8.18
N LEU A 113 -11.82 -4.17 -7.20
CA LEU A 113 -10.53 -4.24 -6.55
C LEU A 113 -9.44 -4.79 -7.48
N ASN A 114 -9.76 -5.82 -8.27
CA ASN A 114 -8.81 -6.44 -9.20
C ASN A 114 -8.38 -5.41 -10.26
N ASP A 115 -9.34 -4.74 -10.89
CA ASP A 115 -9.08 -3.70 -11.90
C ASP A 115 -8.23 -2.57 -11.32
N THR A 116 -8.55 -2.12 -10.10
CA THR A 116 -7.77 -1.06 -9.44
C THR A 116 -6.32 -1.47 -9.18
N VAL A 117 -6.07 -2.72 -8.78
CA VAL A 117 -4.71 -3.23 -8.56
C VAL A 117 -3.96 -3.35 -9.88
N ASN A 118 -4.60 -3.88 -10.91
CA ASN A 118 -4.02 -3.99 -12.25
C ASN A 118 -3.67 -2.61 -12.81
N ASP A 119 -4.60 -1.64 -12.73
CA ASP A 119 -4.35 -0.25 -13.10
C ASP A 119 -3.11 0.33 -12.41
N ILE A 120 -2.98 0.11 -11.09
CA ILE A 120 -1.85 0.62 -10.31
C ILE A 120 -0.54 -0.01 -10.79
N LEU A 121 -0.53 -1.32 -11.05
CA LEU A 121 0.64 -2.04 -11.51
C LEU A 121 1.05 -1.61 -12.92
N THR A 122 0.08 -1.47 -13.83
CA THR A 122 0.31 -0.97 -15.19
C THR A 122 0.88 0.45 -15.14
N LEU A 123 0.22 1.38 -14.44
CA LEU A 123 0.69 2.75 -14.30
C LEU A 123 2.07 2.85 -13.64
N ALA A 124 2.39 1.96 -12.68
CA ALA A 124 3.69 1.94 -12.03
C ALA A 124 4.78 1.38 -12.96
N ARG A 125 4.48 0.35 -13.76
CA ARG A 125 5.43 -0.26 -14.71
C ARG A 125 5.72 0.63 -15.91
N GLU A 126 4.75 1.43 -16.35
CA GLU A 126 4.94 2.45 -17.39
C GLU A 126 5.91 3.56 -16.97
N ARG A 127 6.20 3.69 -15.67
CA ARG A 127 7.06 4.74 -15.12
C ARG A 127 8.43 4.18 -14.76
N GLU A 128 9.45 4.63 -15.48
CA GLU A 128 10.84 4.22 -15.24
C GLU A 128 11.33 4.53 -13.81
N THR A 129 10.79 5.58 -13.19
CA THR A 129 11.18 6.01 -11.84
C THR A 129 10.58 5.17 -10.71
N THR A 130 9.60 4.30 -10.99
CA THR A 130 8.87 3.55 -9.97
C THR A 130 9.30 2.09 -9.91
N THR A 131 9.97 1.69 -8.82
CA THR A 131 10.26 0.27 -8.57
C THR A 131 9.07 -0.40 -7.88
N VAL A 132 8.54 -1.47 -8.48
CA VAL A 132 7.46 -2.29 -7.88
C VAL A 132 8.06 -3.48 -7.14
N ILE A 133 7.66 -3.66 -5.88
CA ILE A 133 8.11 -4.72 -4.98
C ILE A 133 6.88 -5.40 -4.37
N PHE A 134 6.77 -6.71 -4.53
CA PHE A 134 5.81 -7.56 -3.85
C PHE A 134 6.43 -8.09 -2.57
N ALA A 135 5.93 -7.64 -1.43
CA ALA A 135 6.45 -8.05 -0.13
C ALA A 135 5.40 -7.85 0.94
N LEU A 136 5.51 -8.64 2.01
CA LEU A 136 4.70 -8.62 3.21
C LEU A 136 3.20 -8.89 2.97
N SER A 137 2.61 -9.68 3.87
CA SER A 137 1.15 -9.83 3.86
C SER A 137 0.45 -8.53 4.25
N LYS A 138 -0.82 -8.35 3.87
CA LYS A 138 -1.61 -7.15 4.24
C LYS A 138 -1.58 -6.81 5.74
N LYS A 139 -1.54 -7.86 6.58
CA LYS A 139 -1.45 -7.71 8.04
C LYS A 139 -0.06 -7.19 8.44
N LYS A 140 1.00 -7.77 7.88
CA LYS A 140 2.39 -7.36 8.15
C LYS A 140 2.68 -5.94 7.64
N LEU A 141 2.15 -5.54 6.47
CA LEU A 141 2.25 -4.16 5.98
C LEU A 141 1.58 -3.17 6.94
N GLY A 142 0.38 -3.47 7.43
CA GLY A 142 -0.29 -2.67 8.45
C GLY A 142 0.55 -2.54 9.73
N ALA A 143 1.11 -3.66 10.20
CA ALA A 143 1.96 -3.70 11.38
C ALA A 143 3.25 -2.90 11.20
N ALA A 144 3.92 -2.98 10.04
CA ALA A 144 5.12 -2.20 9.72
C ALA A 144 4.86 -0.68 9.80
N LEU A 145 3.65 -0.26 9.42
CA LEU A 145 3.22 1.13 9.49
C LEU A 145 2.63 1.54 10.86
N ARG A 146 2.74 0.68 11.88
CA ARG A 146 2.17 0.87 13.22
C ARG A 146 0.65 1.12 13.18
N LYS A 147 -0.06 0.43 12.29
CA LYS A 147 -1.52 0.49 12.15
C LYS A 147 -2.15 -0.87 12.45
N SER A 148 -3.30 -0.84 13.12
CA SER A 148 -4.12 -2.03 13.40
C SER A 148 -4.93 -2.52 12.20
N VAL A 149 -4.92 -1.77 11.09
CA VAL A 149 -5.67 -2.09 9.87
C VAL A 149 -4.81 -2.81 8.85
N LYS A 150 -5.44 -3.67 8.05
CA LYS A 150 -4.81 -4.30 6.89
C LYS A 150 -4.51 -3.25 5.82
N VAL A 151 -3.33 -3.32 5.22
CA VAL A 151 -2.89 -2.39 4.16
C VAL A 151 -2.53 -3.21 2.92
N SER A 152 -3.08 -2.84 1.76
CA SER A 152 -2.86 -3.57 0.50
C SER A 152 -1.64 -3.09 -0.28
N ALA A 153 -1.35 -1.80 -0.24
CA ALA A 153 -0.25 -1.19 -0.97
C ALA A 153 0.29 0.04 -0.23
N VAL A 154 1.59 0.30 -0.40
CA VAL A 154 2.33 1.42 0.15
C VAL A 154 3.13 2.08 -0.96
N GLY A 155 2.99 3.38 -1.13
CA GLY A 155 3.78 4.17 -2.07
C GLY A 155 4.78 5.02 -1.30
N ILE A 156 6.05 4.89 -1.62
CA ILE A 156 7.13 5.66 -1.00
C ILE A 156 7.50 6.82 -1.92
N TYR A 157 7.43 8.04 -1.39
CA TYR A 157 7.78 9.27 -2.09
C TYR A 157 9.25 9.64 -1.91
N SER A 158 9.78 9.41 -0.72
CA SER A 158 11.17 9.70 -0.38
C SER A 158 11.77 8.58 0.47
N MET A 159 12.99 8.21 0.12
CA MET A 159 13.80 7.20 0.80
C MET A 159 14.78 7.81 1.82
N ASP A 160 14.73 9.12 2.08
CA ASP A 160 15.72 9.72 2.98
C ASP A 160 15.62 9.11 4.38
N GLY A 161 16.76 8.67 4.89
CA GLY A 161 16.88 7.99 6.17
C GLY A 161 16.83 6.45 6.08
N ALA A 162 16.51 5.86 4.92
CA ALA A 162 16.46 4.41 4.73
C ALA A 162 17.06 3.94 3.39
N PHE A 163 17.92 4.77 2.77
CA PHE A 163 18.47 4.50 1.43
C PHE A 163 19.40 3.28 1.39
N ASP A 164 20.15 3.03 2.46
CA ASP A 164 21.04 1.86 2.53
C ASP A 164 20.23 0.56 2.61
N THR A 165 19.16 0.55 3.39
CA THR A 165 18.21 -0.58 3.45
C THR A 165 17.54 -0.78 2.09
N TYR A 166 17.16 0.29 1.41
CA TYR A 166 16.59 0.22 0.06
C TYR A 166 17.56 -0.38 -0.97
N LYS A 167 18.84 0.02 -0.95
CA LYS A 167 19.88 -0.58 -1.81
C LYS A 167 20.04 -2.08 -1.57
N LYS A 168 20.02 -2.52 -0.31
CA LYS A 168 20.07 -3.95 0.04
C LYS A 168 18.87 -4.71 -0.52
N ILE A 169 17.67 -4.13 -0.44
CA ILE A 169 16.46 -4.69 -1.02
C ILE A 169 16.58 -4.85 -2.53
N LEU A 170 17.07 -3.82 -3.24
CA LEU A 170 17.27 -3.90 -4.70
C LEU A 170 18.28 -4.99 -5.09
N LYS A 171 19.41 -5.07 -4.38
CA LYS A 171 20.42 -6.11 -4.62
C LYS A 171 19.85 -7.52 -4.42
N MET A 172 19.14 -7.74 -3.31
CA MET A 172 18.49 -9.02 -3.02
C MET A 172 17.44 -9.37 -4.07
N MET A 173 16.70 -8.38 -4.57
CA MET A 173 15.74 -8.56 -5.66
C MET A 173 16.39 -8.99 -6.99
N GLU A 174 17.58 -8.47 -7.29
CA GLU A 174 18.35 -8.88 -8.47
C GLU A 174 18.89 -10.30 -8.33
N GLU A 175 19.40 -10.67 -7.16
CA GLU A 175 19.88 -12.03 -6.83
C GLU A 175 18.74 -13.05 -6.98
N LEU A 176 17.61 -12.75 -6.36
CA LEU A 176 16.40 -13.55 -6.44
C LEU A 176 15.86 -13.73 -7.87
N LYS A 177 15.99 -12.71 -8.72
CA LYS A 177 15.62 -12.82 -10.14
C LYS A 177 16.57 -13.70 -10.94
N LYS A 178 17.85 -13.79 -10.55
CA LYS A 178 18.85 -14.64 -11.21
C LYS A 178 18.62 -16.11 -10.88
N GLU A 179 18.24 -16.44 -9.65
CA GLU A 179 17.97 -17.82 -9.22
C GLU A 179 16.78 -18.49 -9.93
N GLN A 180 15.89 -17.69 -10.53
CA GLN A 180 14.73 -18.19 -11.30
C GLN A 180 14.98 -18.31 -12.81
N LYS A 181 16.15 -17.87 -13.31
CA LYS A 181 16.57 -18.04 -14.72
C LYS A 181 17.41 -19.29 -14.87
#